data_AF-A0A317DL05-F1
#
_entry.id   AF-A0A317DL05-F1
#
_cell.length_a   1.000
_cell.length_b   1.000
_cell.length_c   1.000
_cell.angle_alpha   90.00
_cell.angle_beta   90.00
_cell.angle_gamma   90.00
#
_symmetry.space_group_name_H-M   'P 1'
#
loop_
_entity.id
_entity.type
_entity.pdbx_description
1 polymer ?
#
loop_
_entity_poly.entity_id
_entity_poly.type
_entity_poly.pdbx_seq_one_letter_code
_entity_poly.pdbx_strand_id
1 'polypeptide(L)'
;MTRVLGAVPVPLALITMIVLAGVVLDRVYAGSLLTRLLVGAAVGSVLVSVAARRLASWLVAPLSVLALAGWTALALRLAAAHAELPGSLGAVTADAARNAIPRLLTAMIPVEPAPDTVLLPLVAAWLAGLAGAEVALRAGRVLLGYLPPALLYAGALYVVGPNAQPAIWPTVAFAAVAAVGLAAPSRRDGPETGDPSAGLAPAVRAAVRVRLLAAGAAGVAAVVGLAALLAPVVAGQVDDRPADPRRYVEPPQVESLDENPLIRVSGWALNPDQRLLEVRT
;
A
#
# COMPACT_ATOMS: atom_id res chain seq x y z
N MET A 1 7.14 -12.39 28.81
CA MET A 1 7.93 -11.81 27.68
C MET A 1 8.05 -12.74 26.48
N THR A 2 8.33 -14.04 26.66
CA THR A 2 8.47 -15.02 25.54
C THR A 2 7.22 -15.19 24.67
N ARG A 3 6.01 -15.02 25.21
CA ARG A 3 4.74 -15.04 24.43
C ARG A 3 4.58 -13.85 23.48
N VAL A 4 5.09 -12.67 23.83
CA VAL A 4 4.96 -11.46 23.01
C VAL A 4 5.93 -11.54 21.83
N LEU A 5 7.17 -11.97 22.07
CA LEU A 5 8.21 -12.11 21.04
C LEU A 5 7.85 -13.10 19.92
N GLY A 6 7.09 -14.16 20.22
CA GLY A 6 6.64 -15.13 19.21
C GLY A 6 5.51 -14.64 18.31
N ALA A 7 4.79 -13.57 18.69
CA ALA A 7 3.63 -13.04 17.96
C ALA A 7 3.95 -11.84 17.05
N VAL A 8 5.18 -11.33 17.12
CA VAL A 8 5.66 -10.16 16.36
C VAL A 8 5.99 -10.43 14.88
N PRO A 9 6.51 -11.62 14.47
CA PRO A 9 7.04 -11.80 13.11
C PRO A 9 6.00 -11.58 12.01
N VAL A 10 4.79 -12.14 12.17
CA VAL A 10 3.74 -12.06 11.15
C VAL A 10 3.19 -10.63 10.99
N PRO A 11 2.81 -9.91 12.07
CA PRO A 11 2.46 -8.49 11.98
C PRO A 11 3.56 -7.64 11.35
N LEU A 12 4.83 -7.86 11.74
CA LEU A 12 5.96 -7.10 11.20
C LEU A 12 6.15 -7.36 9.69
N ALA A 13 6.01 -8.61 9.26
CA ALA A 13 6.08 -8.97 7.85
C ALA A 13 4.96 -8.29 7.04
N LEU A 14 3.71 -8.33 7.53
CA LEU A 14 2.58 -7.65 6.88
C LEU A 14 2.82 -6.15 6.73
N ILE A 15 3.23 -5.48 7.82
CA ILE A 15 3.55 -4.05 7.80
C ILE A 15 4.63 -3.77 6.76
N THR A 16 5.72 -4.53 6.79
CA THR A 16 6.87 -4.32 5.89
C THR A 16 6.49 -4.54 4.43
N MET A 17 5.68 -5.56 4.12
CA MET A 17 5.20 -5.82 2.76
C MET A 17 4.33 -4.67 2.21
N ILE A 18 3.46 -4.09 3.04
CA ILE A 18 2.62 -2.94 2.65
C ILE A 18 3.48 -1.68 2.48
N VAL A 19 4.44 -1.46 3.38
CA VAL A 19 5.40 -0.34 3.26
C VAL A 19 6.21 -0.44 1.97
N LEU A 20 6.67 -1.64 1.60
CA LEU A 20 7.38 -1.86 0.34
C LEU A 20 6.51 -1.57 -0.89
N ALA A 21 5.21 -1.82 -0.83
CA ALA A 21 4.29 -1.40 -1.89
C ALA A 21 4.23 0.13 -1.99
N GLY A 22 4.21 0.83 -0.85
CA GLY A 22 4.31 2.29 -0.81
C GLY A 22 5.62 2.82 -1.38
N VAL A 23 6.76 2.22 -1.03
CA VAL A 23 8.08 2.58 -1.57
C VAL A 23 8.13 2.42 -3.09
N VAL A 24 7.47 1.40 -3.65
CA VAL A 24 7.36 1.24 -5.10
C VAL A 24 6.53 2.36 -5.71
N LEU A 25 5.37 2.66 -5.12
CA LEU A 25 4.45 3.67 -5.63
C LEU A 25 5.02 5.10 -5.54
N ASP A 26 5.75 5.42 -4.48
CA ASP A 26 6.41 6.73 -4.24
C ASP A 26 7.39 7.11 -5.37
N ARG A 27 7.85 6.15 -6.17
CA ARG A 27 8.77 6.38 -7.29
C ARG A 27 8.19 7.23 -8.42
N VAL A 28 6.86 7.29 -8.53
CA VAL A 28 6.17 8.18 -9.48
C VAL A 28 5.61 9.42 -8.80
N TYR A 29 5.75 9.57 -7.49
CA TYR A 29 5.30 10.73 -6.72
C TYR A 29 6.43 11.71 -6.45
N ALA A 30 6.07 12.97 -6.22
CA ALA A 30 6.98 13.99 -5.70
C ALA A 30 7.18 13.82 -4.18
N GLY A 31 8.43 13.77 -3.75
CA GLY A 31 8.79 13.70 -2.33
C GLY A 31 8.59 12.32 -1.70
N SER A 32 8.34 12.30 -0.39
CA SER A 32 8.21 11.06 0.41
C SER A 32 6.91 11.00 1.22
N LEU A 33 5.96 11.90 0.95
CA LEU A 33 4.75 12.03 1.76
C LEU A 33 3.89 10.78 1.67
N LEU A 34 3.70 10.25 0.46
CA LEU A 34 2.92 9.05 0.22
C LEU A 34 3.46 7.85 1.01
N THR A 35 4.77 7.59 0.94
CA THR A 35 5.39 6.52 1.75
C THR A 35 5.10 6.68 3.23
N ARG A 36 5.21 7.89 3.80
CA ARG A 36 4.92 8.13 5.24
C ARG A 36 3.46 7.85 5.59
N LEU A 37 2.54 8.25 4.71
CA LEU A 37 1.11 7.99 4.88
C LEU A 37 0.80 6.49 4.81
N LEU A 38 1.44 5.75 3.90
CA LEU A 38 1.28 4.31 3.76
C LEU A 38 1.92 3.54 4.92
N VAL A 39 3.04 4.02 5.49
CA VAL A 39 3.61 3.47 6.72
C VAL A 39 2.60 3.56 7.86
N GLY A 40 1.98 4.73 8.06
CA GLY A 40 0.96 4.88 9.09
C GLY A 40 -0.30 4.05 8.83
N ALA A 41 -0.74 3.91 7.58
CA ALA A 41 -1.85 3.02 7.21
C ALA A 41 -1.52 1.54 7.47
N ALA A 42 -0.32 1.09 7.12
CA ALA A 42 0.15 -0.27 7.33
C ALA A 42 0.22 -0.60 8.83
N VAL A 43 0.84 0.29 9.62
CA VAL A 43 0.95 0.13 11.07
C VAL A 43 -0.43 0.19 11.72
N GLY A 44 -1.25 1.19 11.38
CA GLY A 44 -2.58 1.38 11.95
C GLY A 44 -3.51 0.20 11.71
N SER A 45 -3.66 -0.24 10.46
CA SER A 45 -4.54 -1.37 10.11
C SER A 45 -4.13 -2.68 10.79
N VAL A 46 -2.83 -3.00 10.80
CA VAL A 46 -2.33 -4.23 11.44
C VAL A 46 -2.45 -4.14 12.96
N LEU A 47 -2.13 -3.00 13.58
CA LEU A 47 -2.23 -2.83 15.03
C LEU A 47 -3.69 -2.88 15.52
N VAL A 48 -4.64 -2.35 14.74
CA VAL A 48 -6.08 -2.47 15.06
C VAL A 48 -6.48 -3.94 15.11
N SER A 49 -6.10 -4.75 14.11
CA SER A 49 -6.37 -6.20 14.12
C SER A 49 -5.66 -6.93 15.27
N VAL A 50 -4.41 -6.58 15.57
CA VAL A 50 -3.66 -7.16 16.69
C VAL A 50 -4.31 -6.83 18.03
N ALA A 51 -4.75 -5.58 18.24
CA ALA A 51 -5.42 -5.15 19.46
C ALA A 51 -6.81 -5.81 19.59
N ALA A 52 -7.56 -5.87 18.48
CA ALA A 52 -8.91 -6.44 18.44
C ALA A 52 -8.92 -7.97 18.40
N ARG A 53 -7.76 -8.65 18.41
CA ARG A 53 -7.65 -10.13 18.31
C ARG A 53 -8.46 -10.89 19.36
N ARG A 54 -8.66 -10.30 20.55
CA ARG A 54 -9.41 -10.91 21.67
C ARG A 54 -10.89 -10.52 21.70
N LEU A 55 -11.28 -9.54 20.90
CA LEU A 55 -12.67 -9.11 20.80
C LEU A 55 -13.45 -10.10 19.94
N ALA A 56 -14.76 -10.03 19.96
CA ALA A 56 -15.57 -10.77 19.01
C ALA A 56 -15.37 -10.20 17.59
N SER A 57 -15.37 -11.07 16.57
CA SER A 57 -14.97 -10.71 15.19
C SER A 57 -15.82 -9.59 14.58
N TRP A 58 -17.11 -9.56 14.89
CA TRP A 58 -18.04 -8.50 14.48
C TRP A 58 -17.64 -7.08 14.92
N LEU A 59 -16.82 -6.92 15.96
CA LEU A 59 -16.34 -5.60 16.41
C LEU A 59 -15.09 -5.11 15.67
N VAL A 60 -14.39 -5.99 14.96
CA VAL A 60 -13.14 -5.63 14.28
C VAL A 60 -13.40 -4.69 13.10
N ALA A 61 -14.40 -5.02 12.28
CA ALA A 61 -14.79 -4.21 11.13
C ALA A 61 -15.17 -2.77 11.53
N PRO A 62 -16.09 -2.50 12.46
CA PRO A 62 -16.44 -1.13 12.84
C PRO A 62 -15.28 -0.38 13.49
N LEU A 63 -14.45 -1.03 14.32
CA LEU A 63 -13.25 -0.39 14.88
C LEU A 63 -12.24 -0.02 13.80
N SER A 64 -12.03 -0.90 12.81
CA SER A 64 -11.13 -0.64 11.69
C SER A 64 -11.66 0.47 10.79
N VAL A 65 -12.97 0.55 10.57
CA VAL A 65 -13.60 1.64 9.81
C VAL A 65 -13.42 2.98 10.54
N LEU A 66 -13.61 3.03 11.86
CA LEU A 66 -13.40 4.26 12.65
C LEU A 66 -11.93 4.69 12.61
N ALA A 67 -11.00 3.74 12.76
CA ALA A 67 -9.57 4.01 12.70
C ALA A 67 -9.12 4.45 11.30
N LEU A 68 -9.65 3.82 10.23
CA LEU A 68 -9.45 4.23 8.85
C LEU A 68 -9.98 5.65 8.63
N ALA A 69 -11.19 5.96 9.07
CA ALA A 69 -11.77 7.29 8.92
C ALA A 69 -10.91 8.36 9.60
N GLY A 70 -10.44 8.10 10.81
CA GLY A 70 -9.52 8.99 11.53
C GLY A 70 -8.18 9.16 10.83
N TRP A 71 -7.58 8.07 10.35
CA TRP A 71 -6.32 8.11 9.62
C TRP A 71 -6.44 8.81 8.27
N THR A 72 -7.50 8.53 7.52
CA THR A 72 -7.81 9.20 6.25
C THR A 72 -7.99 10.70 6.47
N ALA A 73 -8.78 11.12 7.46
CA ALA A 73 -8.96 12.55 7.76
C ALA A 73 -7.63 13.26 8.07
N LEU A 74 -6.75 12.62 8.84
CA LEU A 74 -5.41 13.16 9.13
C LEU A 74 -4.55 13.20 7.86
N ALA A 75 -4.55 12.14 7.05
CA ALA A 75 -3.77 12.04 5.83
C ALA A 75 -4.18 13.08 4.80
N LEU A 76 -5.49 13.28 4.60
CA LEU A 76 -6.02 14.30 3.69
C LEU A 76 -5.70 15.70 4.19
N ARG A 77 -5.72 15.95 5.50
CA ARG A 77 -5.29 17.23 6.06
C ARG A 77 -3.81 17.50 5.80
N LEU A 78 -2.95 16.49 5.98
CA LEU A 78 -1.52 16.62 5.71
C LEU A 78 -1.22 16.81 4.21
N ALA A 79 -1.92 16.10 3.33
CA ALA A 79 -1.80 16.25 1.88
C ALA A 79 -2.33 17.61 1.39
N ALA A 80 -3.46 18.08 1.91
CA ALA A 80 -4.01 19.39 1.58
C ALA A 80 -3.07 20.53 2.02
N ALA A 81 -2.47 20.40 3.21
CA ALA A 81 -1.47 21.36 3.69
C ALA A 81 -0.19 21.32 2.85
N HIS A 82 0.21 20.15 2.34
CA HIS A 82 1.37 20.00 1.47
C HIS A 82 1.13 20.62 0.09
N ALA A 83 -0.05 20.43 -0.47
CA ALA A 83 -0.46 20.94 -1.78
C ALA A 83 -1.00 22.38 -1.74
N GLU A 84 -0.93 23.06 -0.59
CA GLU A 84 -1.43 24.43 -0.35
C GLU A 84 -2.90 24.65 -0.81
N LEU A 85 -3.73 23.61 -0.71
CA LEU A 85 -5.11 23.65 -1.21
C LEU A 85 -6.02 24.48 -0.28
N PRO A 86 -6.67 25.54 -0.79
CA PRO A 86 -7.66 26.29 -0.03
C PRO A 86 -8.97 25.50 0.07
N GLY A 87 -9.61 25.49 1.24
CA GLY A 87 -10.94 24.91 1.42
C GLY A 87 -11.18 24.21 2.75
N SER A 88 -12.43 23.84 3.01
CA SER A 88 -12.78 23.02 4.18
C SER A 88 -12.44 21.55 3.92
N LEU A 89 -12.07 20.81 4.97
CA LEU A 89 -11.73 19.37 4.86
C LEU A 89 -12.85 18.54 4.25
N GLY A 90 -14.11 18.91 4.48
CA GLY A 90 -15.27 18.21 3.90
C GLY A 90 -15.33 18.33 2.37
N ALA A 91 -15.10 19.54 1.84
CA ALA A 91 -15.06 19.78 0.40
C ALA A 91 -13.89 19.05 -0.26
N VAL A 92 -12.70 19.14 0.34
CA VAL A 92 -11.48 18.45 -0.13
C VAL A 92 -11.67 16.93 -0.14
N THR A 93 -12.30 16.37 0.89
CA THR A 93 -12.56 14.92 0.97
C THR A 93 -13.57 14.47 -0.10
N ALA A 94 -14.64 15.24 -0.30
CA ALA A 94 -15.66 14.91 -1.29
C ALA A 94 -15.11 14.98 -2.73
N ASP A 95 -14.29 15.99 -3.03
CA ASP A 95 -13.60 16.08 -4.33
C ASP A 95 -12.62 14.92 -4.52
N ALA A 96 -11.77 14.66 -3.52
CA ALA A 96 -10.83 13.55 -3.55
C ALA A 96 -11.54 12.22 -3.79
N ALA A 97 -12.66 11.96 -3.10
CA ALA A 97 -13.41 10.71 -3.28
C ALA A 97 -13.99 10.53 -4.70
N ARG A 98 -14.40 11.61 -5.35
CA ARG A 98 -14.94 11.58 -6.73
C ARG A 98 -13.84 11.41 -7.76
N ASN A 99 -12.70 12.06 -7.55
CA ASN A 99 -11.68 12.24 -8.56
C ASN A 99 -10.39 11.43 -8.32
N ALA A 100 -10.30 10.64 -7.24
CA ALA A 100 -9.09 9.91 -6.90
C ALA A 100 -8.59 8.96 -8.00
N ILE A 101 -9.49 8.14 -8.57
CA ILE A 101 -9.12 7.19 -9.63
C ILE A 101 -8.72 7.93 -10.92
N PRO A 102 -9.56 8.84 -11.48
CA PRO A 102 -9.20 9.59 -12.67
C PRO A 102 -7.89 10.36 -12.52
N ARG A 103 -7.70 11.10 -11.43
CA ARG A 103 -6.50 11.92 -11.23
C ARG A 103 -5.26 11.09 -11.00
N LEU A 104 -5.34 9.97 -10.28
CA LEU A 104 -4.18 9.08 -10.13
C LEU A 104 -3.70 8.50 -11.47
N LEU A 105 -4.62 8.23 -12.40
CA LEU A 105 -4.28 7.71 -13.73
C LEU A 105 -3.86 8.80 -14.72
N THR A 106 -4.40 10.01 -14.59
CA THR A 106 -4.15 11.13 -15.50
C THR A 106 -3.07 12.10 -15.01
N ALA A 107 -2.62 12.00 -13.76
CA ALA A 107 -1.60 12.87 -13.20
C ALA A 107 -0.32 12.84 -14.04
N MET A 108 0.27 14.02 -14.21
CA MET A 108 1.59 14.15 -14.80
C MET A 108 2.62 13.60 -13.81
N ILE A 109 3.61 12.86 -14.31
CA ILE A 109 4.71 12.34 -13.50
C ILE A 109 5.81 13.42 -13.49
N PRO A 110 6.35 13.82 -12.33
CA PRO A 110 6.06 13.31 -10.98
C PRO A 110 4.69 13.74 -10.44
N VAL A 111 3.94 12.79 -9.85
CA VAL A 111 2.62 13.00 -9.27
C VAL A 111 2.75 13.76 -7.95
N GLU A 112 2.10 14.91 -7.85
CA GLU A 112 2.04 15.67 -6.61
C GLU A 112 1.17 14.93 -5.56
N PRO A 113 1.64 14.71 -4.32
CA PRO A 113 0.86 14.02 -3.28
C PRO A 113 -0.25 14.91 -2.72
N ALA A 114 -1.31 15.07 -3.51
CA ALA A 114 -2.55 15.77 -3.17
C ALA A 114 -3.66 14.81 -2.66
N PRO A 115 -4.69 15.30 -1.94
CA PRO A 115 -5.76 14.50 -1.33
C PRO A 115 -6.39 13.44 -2.24
N ASP A 116 -6.68 13.82 -3.47
CA ASP A 116 -7.21 13.00 -4.56
C ASP A 116 -6.25 11.87 -4.99
N THR A 117 -4.96 12.16 -5.12
CA THR A 117 -3.96 11.16 -5.54
C THR A 117 -3.53 10.23 -4.40
N VAL A 118 -3.63 10.64 -3.14
CA VAL A 118 -3.20 9.81 -2.00
C VAL A 118 -4.33 8.95 -1.41
N LEU A 119 -5.59 9.33 -1.61
CA LEU A 119 -6.74 8.64 -0.99
C LEU A 119 -6.84 7.17 -1.39
N LEU A 120 -6.78 6.88 -2.69
CA LEU A 120 -6.92 5.51 -3.20
C LEU A 120 -5.79 4.58 -2.71
N PRO A 121 -4.49 4.92 -2.84
CA PRO A 121 -3.40 4.12 -2.29
C PRO A 121 -3.51 3.91 -0.78
N LEU A 122 -3.94 4.94 -0.04
CA LEU A 122 -4.07 4.88 1.41
C LEU A 122 -5.16 3.91 1.85
N VAL A 123 -6.35 3.98 1.25
CA VAL A 123 -7.45 3.05 1.53
C VAL A 123 -7.06 1.63 1.13
N ALA A 124 -6.43 1.45 -0.04
CA ALA A 124 -5.96 0.14 -0.49
C ALA A 124 -4.93 -0.47 0.48
N ALA A 125 -3.97 0.33 0.97
CA ALA A 125 -3.00 -0.09 1.97
C ALA A 125 -3.66 -0.52 3.29
N TRP A 126 -4.65 0.24 3.77
CA TRP A 126 -5.38 -0.10 4.98
C TRP A 126 -6.17 -1.39 4.83
N LEU A 127 -6.90 -1.57 3.72
CA LEU A 127 -7.66 -2.78 3.44
C LEU A 127 -6.75 -4.01 3.31
N ALA A 128 -5.58 -3.86 2.67
CA ALA A 128 -4.59 -4.92 2.57
C ALA A 128 -4.05 -5.33 3.95
N GLY A 129 -3.77 -4.37 4.83
CA GLY A 129 -3.33 -4.63 6.20
C GLY A 129 -4.40 -5.29 7.06
N LEU A 130 -5.64 -4.81 7.00
CA LEU A 130 -6.78 -5.39 7.72
C LEU A 130 -7.05 -6.83 7.25
N ALA A 131 -7.25 -7.04 5.94
CA ALA A 131 -7.56 -8.35 5.39
C ALA A 131 -6.40 -9.34 5.63
N GLY A 132 -5.16 -8.88 5.43
CA GLY A 132 -3.98 -9.69 5.68
C GLY A 132 -3.85 -10.09 7.15
N ALA A 133 -4.07 -9.16 8.08
CA ALA A 133 -4.01 -9.42 9.51
C ALA A 133 -5.14 -10.34 9.99
N GLU A 134 -6.38 -10.15 9.53
CA GLU A 134 -7.50 -11.03 9.89
C GLU A 134 -7.26 -12.49 9.43
N VAL A 135 -6.81 -12.67 8.18
CA VAL A 135 -6.54 -14.01 7.63
C VAL A 135 -5.30 -14.65 8.26
N ALA A 136 -4.22 -13.89 8.43
CA ALA A 136 -2.98 -14.42 8.98
C ALA A 136 -3.07 -14.68 10.50
N LEU A 137 -3.63 -13.73 11.26
CA LEU A 137 -3.59 -13.76 12.73
C LEU A 137 -4.82 -14.43 13.35
N ARG A 138 -6.03 -14.17 12.83
CA ARG A 138 -7.28 -14.75 13.37
C ARG A 138 -7.59 -16.11 12.75
N ALA A 139 -7.52 -16.24 11.43
CA ALA A 139 -7.75 -17.53 10.77
C ALA A 139 -6.51 -18.45 10.79
N GLY A 140 -5.33 -17.93 11.17
CA GLY A 140 -4.10 -18.71 11.27
C GLY A 140 -3.58 -19.22 9.92
N ARG A 141 -3.92 -18.54 8.82
CA ARG A 141 -3.55 -18.87 7.44
C ARG A 141 -2.56 -17.84 6.90
N VAL A 142 -1.31 -17.88 7.40
CA VAL A 142 -0.27 -16.87 7.09
C VAL A 142 -0.06 -16.68 5.59
N LEU A 143 0.09 -17.77 4.83
CA LEU A 143 0.27 -17.69 3.37
C LEU A 143 -0.89 -16.97 2.67
N LEU A 144 -2.13 -17.28 3.04
CA LEU A 144 -3.31 -16.63 2.48
C LEU A 144 -3.41 -15.17 2.93
N GLY A 145 -2.97 -14.85 4.14
CA GLY A 145 -2.91 -13.48 4.64
C GLY A 145 -1.85 -12.61 3.97
N TYR A 146 -0.91 -13.20 3.21
CA TYR A 146 0.04 -12.45 2.38
C TYR A 146 -0.53 -12.11 1.00
N LEU A 147 -1.70 -12.64 0.63
CA LEU A 147 -2.35 -12.33 -0.63
C LEU A 147 -2.73 -10.84 -0.75
N PRO A 148 -3.42 -10.20 0.23
CA PRO A 148 -3.76 -8.79 0.11
C PRO A 148 -2.56 -7.84 -0.09
N PRO A 149 -1.47 -7.91 0.71
CA PRO A 149 -0.30 -7.05 0.46
C PRO A 149 0.44 -7.40 -0.85
N ALA A 150 0.40 -8.65 -1.31
CA ALA A 150 0.95 -9.02 -2.62
C ALA A 150 0.15 -8.41 -3.77
N LEU A 151 -1.18 -8.39 -3.68
CA LEU A 151 -2.05 -7.72 -4.66
C LEU A 151 -1.82 -6.21 -4.67
N LEU A 152 -1.66 -5.59 -3.50
CA LEU A 152 -1.30 -4.17 -3.40
C LEU A 152 0.06 -3.88 -4.06
N TYR A 153 1.06 -4.71 -3.79
CA TYR A 153 2.39 -4.57 -4.39
C TYR A 153 2.36 -4.73 -5.91
N ALA A 154 1.62 -5.73 -6.41
CA ALA A 154 1.40 -5.91 -7.84
C ALA A 154 0.67 -4.73 -8.49
N GLY A 155 -0.34 -4.17 -7.82
CA GLY A 155 -1.03 -2.96 -8.25
C GLY A 155 -0.09 -1.75 -8.31
N ALA A 156 0.79 -1.59 -7.33
CA ALA A 156 1.81 -0.53 -7.34
C ALA A 156 2.78 -0.69 -8.53
N LEU A 157 3.26 -1.91 -8.81
CA LEU A 157 4.09 -2.17 -9.98
C LEU A 157 3.37 -1.87 -11.29
N TYR A 158 2.07 -2.22 -11.39
CA TYR A 158 1.25 -1.94 -12.57
C TYR A 158 1.08 -0.43 -12.81
N VAL A 159 0.76 0.33 -11.76
CA VAL A 159 0.59 1.79 -11.84
C VAL A 159 1.91 2.49 -12.16
N VAL A 160 3.01 2.09 -11.54
CA VAL A 160 4.34 2.65 -11.81
C VAL A 160 4.75 2.34 -13.24
N GLY A 161 4.53 1.11 -13.71
CA GLY A 161 4.82 0.69 -15.07
C GLY A 161 6.27 1.00 -15.48
N PRO A 162 6.52 1.34 -16.76
CA PRO A 162 7.85 1.73 -17.23
C PRO A 162 8.25 3.17 -16.85
N ASN A 163 7.42 3.90 -16.10
CA ASN A 163 7.62 5.33 -15.83
C ASN A 163 8.72 5.61 -14.79
N ALA A 164 9.19 4.60 -14.08
CA ALA A 164 10.30 4.70 -13.14
C ALA A 164 11.32 3.58 -13.38
N GLN A 165 12.55 3.77 -12.87
CA GLN A 165 13.55 2.72 -12.89
C GLN A 165 13.02 1.42 -12.23
N PRO A 166 13.51 0.23 -12.62
CA PRO A 166 13.05 -1.04 -12.07
C PRO A 166 13.12 -1.12 -10.53
N ALA A 167 12.10 -1.71 -9.91
CA ALA A 167 11.99 -1.89 -8.46
C ALA A 167 12.68 -3.15 -7.92
N ILE A 168 13.87 -3.46 -8.42
CA ILE A 168 14.59 -4.71 -8.11
C ILE A 168 14.75 -4.90 -6.59
N TRP A 169 15.34 -3.91 -5.91
CA TRP A 169 15.61 -4.01 -4.47
C TRP A 169 14.33 -4.10 -3.61
N PRO A 170 13.30 -3.25 -3.82
CA PRO A 170 12.01 -3.44 -3.16
C PRO A 170 11.40 -4.83 -3.40
N THR A 171 11.52 -5.40 -4.60
CA THR A 171 10.94 -6.72 -4.93
C THR A 171 11.69 -7.85 -4.22
N VAL A 172 13.02 -7.78 -4.20
CA VAL A 172 13.86 -8.74 -3.44
C VAL A 172 13.55 -8.66 -1.95
N ALA A 173 13.45 -7.45 -1.39
CA ALA A 173 13.09 -7.24 0.00
C ALA A 173 11.69 -7.79 0.31
N PHE A 174 10.72 -7.57 -0.58
CA PHE A 174 9.35 -8.07 -0.42
C PHE A 174 9.32 -9.61 -0.36
N ALA A 175 10.00 -10.27 -1.30
CA ALA A 175 10.11 -11.72 -1.32
C ALA A 175 10.84 -12.28 -0.09
N ALA A 176 11.93 -11.63 0.33
CA ALA A 176 12.69 -12.02 1.52
C ALA A 176 11.84 -11.91 2.79
N VAL A 177 11.11 -10.80 2.97
CA VAL A 177 10.22 -10.59 4.11
C VAL A 177 9.10 -11.63 4.14
N ALA A 178 8.48 -11.93 3.00
CA ALA A 178 7.46 -12.98 2.91
C ALA A 178 8.04 -14.36 3.29
N ALA A 179 9.23 -14.70 2.80
CA ALA A 179 9.89 -15.96 3.12
C ALA A 179 10.24 -16.07 4.62
N VAL A 180 10.81 -15.01 5.21
CA VAL A 180 11.12 -14.94 6.64
C VAL A 180 9.85 -15.05 7.47
N GLY A 181 8.78 -14.36 7.08
CA GLY A 181 7.50 -14.40 7.76
C GLY A 181 6.82 -15.78 7.72
N LEU A 182 6.94 -16.51 6.60
CA LEU A 182 6.47 -17.89 6.47
C LEU A 182 7.32 -18.90 7.27
N ALA A 183 8.63 -18.66 7.37
CA ALA A 183 9.53 -19.50 8.16
C ALA A 183 9.43 -19.24 9.67
N ALA A 184 8.83 -18.13 10.08
CA ALA A 184 8.69 -17.77 11.48
C ALA A 184 7.77 -18.75 12.24
N PRO A 185 8.16 -19.20 13.44
CA PRO A 185 7.34 -20.15 14.21
C PRO A 185 6.01 -19.52 14.63
N SER A 186 4.91 -19.95 14.00
CA SER A 186 3.56 -19.53 14.39
C SER A 186 3.05 -20.41 15.52
N ARG A 187 3.06 -19.93 16.77
CA ARG A 187 2.45 -20.66 17.89
C ARG A 187 0.93 -20.40 17.84
N ARG A 188 0.15 -21.41 17.44
CA ARG A 188 -1.32 -21.36 17.50
C ARG A 188 -1.76 -21.35 18.98
N ASP A 189 -2.53 -20.34 19.38
CA ASP A 189 -3.13 -20.22 20.73
C ASP A 189 -4.40 -21.10 20.86
N GLY A 190 -4.35 -22.36 20.42
CA GLY A 190 -5.48 -23.31 20.50
C GLY A 190 -5.15 -24.51 21.40
N PRO A 191 -6.05 -24.94 22.30
CA PRO A 191 -5.79 -26.06 23.23
C PRO A 191 -5.57 -27.41 22.52
N GLU A 192 -5.96 -27.55 21.25
CA GLU A 192 -5.91 -28.83 20.50
C GLU A 192 -4.76 -28.95 19.48
N THR A 193 -3.96 -27.91 19.27
CA THR A 193 -2.82 -27.98 18.32
C THR A 193 -1.55 -27.48 18.97
N GLY A 194 -1.03 -28.28 19.90
CA GLY A 194 0.35 -28.17 20.35
C GLY A 194 1.30 -28.18 19.14
N ASP A 195 2.38 -27.41 19.22
CA ASP A 195 3.45 -27.44 18.23
C ASP A 195 3.88 -28.90 18.00
N PRO A 196 3.67 -29.49 16.80
CA PRO A 196 3.97 -30.90 16.54
C PRO A 196 5.46 -31.22 16.73
N SER A 197 6.31 -30.18 16.80
CA SER A 197 7.74 -30.30 17.09
C SER A 197 8.10 -30.13 18.57
N ALA A 198 7.14 -29.84 19.46
CA ALA A 198 7.38 -29.62 20.88
C ALA A 198 7.89 -30.89 21.59
N GLY A 199 7.46 -32.07 21.14
CA GLY A 199 7.94 -33.37 21.61
C GLY A 199 9.26 -33.83 20.98
N LEU A 200 9.77 -33.14 19.96
CA LEU A 200 11.00 -33.53 19.27
C LEU A 200 12.25 -33.05 20.02
N ALA A 201 13.29 -33.88 19.99
CA ALA A 201 14.61 -33.54 20.51
C ALA A 201 15.14 -32.23 19.89
N PRO A 202 15.91 -31.41 20.63
CA PRO A 202 16.38 -30.09 20.17
C PRO A 202 17.09 -30.13 18.81
N ALA A 203 17.90 -31.17 18.57
CA ALA A 203 18.62 -31.37 17.32
C ALA A 203 17.68 -31.65 16.13
N VAL A 204 16.62 -32.44 16.33
CA VAL A 204 15.62 -32.76 15.30
C VAL A 204 14.80 -31.51 14.97
N ARG A 205 14.44 -30.71 15.99
CA ARG A 205 13.73 -29.43 15.79
C ARG A 205 14.58 -28.44 15.00
N ALA A 206 15.87 -28.35 15.30
CA ALA A 206 16.81 -27.52 14.54
C ALA A 206 16.92 -28.00 13.08
N ALA A 207 17.06 -29.31 12.85
CA ALA A 207 17.14 -29.89 11.51
C ALA A 207 15.86 -29.64 10.69
N VAL A 208 14.67 -29.78 11.28
CA VAL A 208 13.38 -29.46 10.63
C VAL A 208 13.31 -27.98 10.27
N ARG A 209 13.75 -27.07 11.14
CA ARG A 209 13.79 -25.63 10.85
C ARG A 209 14.76 -25.31 9.72
N VAL A 210 15.96 -25.88 9.74
CA VAL A 210 16.95 -25.71 8.66
C VAL A 210 16.38 -26.23 7.35
N ARG A 211 15.69 -27.38 7.35
CA ARG A 211 15.04 -27.92 6.16
C ARG A 211 13.91 -27.02 5.64
N LEU A 212 13.08 -26.45 6.52
CA LEU A 212 12.03 -25.50 6.14
C LEU A 212 12.61 -24.21 5.58
N LEU A 213 13.67 -23.68 6.20
CA LEU A 213 14.39 -22.51 5.72
C LEU A 213 15.04 -22.79 4.35
N ALA A 214 15.69 -23.94 4.19
CA ALA A 214 16.31 -24.35 2.92
C ALA A 214 15.26 -24.57 1.83
N ALA A 215 14.12 -25.21 2.15
CA ALA A 215 13.02 -25.37 1.21
C ALA A 215 12.37 -24.02 0.84
N GLY A 216 12.22 -23.11 1.81
CA GLY A 216 11.76 -21.75 1.57
C GLY A 216 12.73 -20.96 0.69
N ALA A 217 14.03 -21.03 0.98
CA ALA A 217 15.08 -20.39 0.18
C ALA A 217 15.13 -20.97 -1.24
N ALA A 218 15.03 -22.29 -1.39
CA ALA A 218 14.95 -22.95 -2.69
C ALA A 218 13.67 -22.54 -3.46
N GLY A 219 12.53 -22.43 -2.78
CA GLY A 219 11.29 -21.93 -3.36
C GLY A 219 11.42 -20.48 -3.84
N VAL A 220 12.01 -19.59 -3.03
CA VAL A 220 12.30 -18.20 -3.44
C VAL A 220 13.26 -18.17 -4.62
N ALA A 221 14.36 -18.92 -4.57
CA ALA A 221 15.32 -19.00 -5.66
C ALA A 221 14.68 -19.53 -6.94
N ALA A 222 13.79 -20.52 -6.84
CA ALA A 222 13.03 -21.05 -7.98
C ALA A 222 12.08 -19.99 -8.55
N VAL A 223 11.32 -19.26 -7.72
CA VAL A 223 10.43 -18.19 -8.18
C VAL A 223 11.21 -17.04 -8.82
N VAL A 224 12.32 -16.62 -8.21
CA VAL A 224 13.22 -15.58 -8.76
C VAL A 224 13.84 -16.04 -10.08
N GLY A 225 14.32 -17.28 -10.15
CA GLY A 225 14.86 -17.88 -11.37
C GLY A 225 13.82 -17.98 -12.47
N LEU A 226 12.59 -18.41 -12.14
CA LEU A 226 11.48 -18.48 -13.07
C LEU A 226 11.10 -17.07 -13.57
N ALA A 227 11.04 -16.08 -12.68
CA ALA A 227 10.78 -14.70 -13.06
C ALA A 227 11.89 -14.15 -13.95
N ALA A 228 13.17 -14.39 -13.65
CA ALA A 228 14.30 -13.96 -14.47
C ALA A 228 14.31 -14.60 -15.87
N LEU A 229 13.85 -15.85 -15.99
CA LEU A 229 13.74 -16.58 -17.25
C LEU A 229 12.50 -16.19 -18.07
N LEU A 230 11.36 -15.99 -17.40
CA LEU A 230 10.08 -15.71 -18.06
C LEU A 230 9.86 -14.23 -18.32
N ALA A 231 10.42 -13.32 -17.50
CA ALA A 231 10.21 -11.89 -17.66
C ALA A 231 10.65 -11.37 -19.05
N PRO A 232 11.81 -11.76 -19.62
CA PRO A 232 12.19 -11.33 -20.97
C PRO A 232 11.24 -11.86 -22.04
N VAL A 233 10.76 -13.09 -21.89
CA VAL A 233 9.81 -13.71 -22.82
C VAL A 233 8.47 -12.96 -22.76
N VAL A 234 7.93 -12.73 -21.57
CA VAL A 234 6.69 -12.00 -21.37
C VAL A 234 6.83 -10.55 -21.84
N ALA A 235 7.95 -9.88 -21.53
CA ALA A 235 8.22 -8.53 -22.00
C ALA A 235 8.28 -8.47 -23.53
N GLY A 236 8.86 -9.47 -24.19
CA GLY A 236 8.89 -9.57 -25.65
C GLY A 236 7.54 -9.92 -26.30
N GLN A 237 6.52 -10.28 -25.52
CA GLN A 237 5.14 -10.48 -26.00
C GLN A 237 4.27 -9.22 -25.84
N VAL A 238 4.77 -8.19 -25.14
CA VAL A 238 4.07 -6.92 -25.01
C VAL A 238 4.44 -6.06 -26.23
N ASP A 239 3.45 -5.78 -27.08
CA ASP A 239 3.59 -4.85 -28.22
C ASP A 239 4.15 -3.50 -27.73
N ASP A 240 5.01 -2.83 -28.50
CA ASP A 240 5.69 -1.56 -28.12
C ASP A 240 4.73 -0.37 -27.85
N ARG A 241 3.43 -0.62 -27.92
CA ARG A 241 2.36 0.31 -27.53
C ARG A 241 1.73 -0.17 -26.22
N PRO A 242 2.31 0.18 -25.06
CA PRO A 242 1.67 -0.10 -23.78
C PRO A 242 0.24 0.46 -23.79
N ALA A 243 -0.73 -0.34 -23.36
CA ALA A 243 -2.11 0.09 -23.25
C ALA A 243 -2.18 1.28 -22.27
N ASP A 244 -2.49 2.47 -22.78
CA ASP A 244 -2.64 3.66 -21.95
C ASP A 244 -3.91 3.53 -21.08
N PRO A 245 -3.78 3.41 -19.74
CA PRO A 245 -4.94 3.30 -18.85
C PRO A 245 -5.85 4.53 -18.89
N ARG A 246 -5.32 5.69 -19.31
CA ARG A 246 -6.04 6.96 -19.38
C ARG A 246 -7.18 6.95 -20.40
N ARG A 247 -7.12 6.06 -21.41
CA ARG A 247 -8.17 5.94 -22.43
C ARG A 247 -9.48 5.36 -21.90
N TYR A 248 -9.45 4.75 -20.71
CA TYR A 248 -10.60 4.05 -20.13
C TYR A 248 -11.31 4.85 -19.03
N VAL A 249 -10.82 6.05 -18.72
CA VAL A 249 -11.34 6.84 -17.61
C VAL A 249 -11.67 8.24 -18.10
N GLU A 250 -12.86 8.70 -17.73
CA GLU A 250 -13.30 10.05 -18.04
C GLU A 250 -12.35 11.08 -17.36
N PRO A 251 -11.92 12.14 -18.07
CA PRO A 251 -11.05 13.16 -17.50
C PRO A 251 -11.66 13.77 -16.23
N PRO A 252 -10.83 14.19 -15.26
CA PRO A 252 -11.31 14.80 -14.03
C PRO A 252 -12.20 16.01 -14.33
N GLN A 253 -13.26 16.16 -13.54
CA GLN A 253 -14.15 17.31 -13.62
C GLN A 253 -13.39 18.55 -13.17
N VAL A 254 -13.08 19.42 -14.12
CA VAL A 254 -12.50 20.75 -13.87
C VAL A 254 -13.62 21.70 -13.48
N GLU A 255 -13.38 22.55 -12.49
CA GLU A 255 -14.29 23.68 -12.23
C GLU A 255 -14.35 24.54 -13.49
N SER A 256 -15.53 25.04 -13.86
CA SER A 256 -15.74 25.80 -15.09
C SER A 256 -14.87 27.08 -15.20
N LEU A 257 -14.33 27.54 -14.06
CA LEU A 257 -13.34 28.63 -13.96
C LEU A 257 -11.94 28.24 -14.44
N ASP A 258 -11.61 26.95 -14.44
CA ASP A 258 -10.32 26.39 -14.84
C ASP A 258 -10.33 25.86 -16.28
N GLU A 259 -11.51 25.64 -16.86
CA GLU A 259 -11.67 25.26 -18.27
C GLU A 259 -11.26 26.38 -19.24
N ASN A 260 -11.43 27.64 -18.85
CA ASN A 260 -11.11 28.77 -19.70
C ASN A 260 -10.31 29.85 -18.95
N PRO A 261 -9.01 30.01 -19.23
CA PRO A 261 -8.19 31.02 -18.58
C PRO A 261 -8.67 32.46 -18.82
N LEU A 262 -9.49 32.69 -19.87
CA LEU A 262 -10.10 34.00 -20.13
C LEU A 262 -11.22 34.34 -19.12
N ILE A 263 -11.85 33.34 -18.49
CA ILE A 263 -12.83 33.58 -17.42
C ILE A 263 -12.14 34.24 -16.23
N ARG A 264 -10.90 33.84 -15.89
CA ARG A 264 -10.11 34.49 -14.82
C ARG A 264 -9.80 35.96 -15.12
N VAL A 265 -9.61 36.31 -16.39
CA VAL A 265 -9.44 37.72 -16.83
C VAL A 265 -10.73 38.52 -16.65
N SER A 266 -11.88 37.92 -16.98
CA SER A 266 -13.19 38.57 -16.77
C SER A 266 -13.55 38.74 -15.29
N GLY A 267 -13.16 37.79 -14.44
CA GLY A 267 -13.32 37.88 -12.98
C GLY A 267 -12.39 38.92 -12.34
N TRP A 268 -11.15 39.03 -12.83
CA TRP A 268 -10.24 40.10 -12.42
C TRP A 268 -10.72 41.49 -12.82
N ALA A 269 -11.35 41.64 -13.99
CA ALA A 269 -11.90 42.93 -14.43
C ALA A 269 -12.98 43.48 -13.48
N LEU A 270 -13.63 42.63 -12.67
CA LEU A 270 -14.58 43.04 -11.64
C LEU A 270 -13.91 43.51 -10.34
N ASN A 271 -12.64 43.14 -10.10
CA ASN A 271 -11.86 43.50 -8.92
C ASN A 271 -10.37 43.70 -9.31
N PRO A 272 -10.03 44.78 -10.03
CA PRO A 272 -8.72 44.96 -10.66
C PRO A 272 -7.56 45.09 -9.66
N ASP A 273 -7.87 45.36 -8.40
CA ASP A 273 -6.89 45.49 -7.32
C ASP A 273 -6.30 44.14 -6.87
N GLN A 274 -6.91 43.03 -7.27
CA GLN A 274 -6.39 41.69 -7.01
C GLN A 274 -5.22 41.37 -7.94
N ARG A 275 -4.14 40.79 -7.42
CA ARG A 275 -3.00 40.38 -8.25
C ARG A 275 -3.41 39.21 -9.15
N LEU A 276 -3.42 39.44 -10.46
CA LEU A 276 -3.78 38.42 -11.45
C LEU A 276 -2.70 37.35 -11.60
N LEU A 277 -1.42 37.74 -11.58
CA LEU A 277 -0.29 36.83 -11.76
C LEU A 277 0.95 37.39 -11.06
N GLU A 278 1.69 36.52 -10.37
CA GLU A 278 3.01 36.85 -9.81
C GLU A 278 4.06 36.05 -10.57
N VAL A 279 4.94 36.75 -11.31
CA VAL A 279 6.00 36.13 -12.09
C VAL A 279 7.31 36.21 -11.31
N ARG A 280 7.95 35.07 -11.08
CA ARG A 280 9.33 35.01 -10.57
C ARG A 280 10.24 34.54 -11.70
N THR A 281 11.27 35.33 -11.99
CA THR A 281 12.34 35.04 -12.96
C THR A 281 13.58 34.55 -12.25
#